data_AF-A0A9E5QJ84-F1
#
_entry.id   AF-A0A9E5QJ84-F1
#
_cell.length_a   1.000
_cell.length_b   1.000
_cell.length_c   1.000
_cell.angle_alpha   90.00
_cell.angle_beta   90.00
_cell.angle_gamma   90.00
#
_symmetry.space_group_name_H-M   'P 1'
#
loop_
_entity.id
_entity.type
_entity.pdbx_description
1 polymer ?
#
loop_
_entity_poly.entity_id
_entity_poly.type
_entity_poly.pdbx_seq_one_letter_code
_entity_poly.pdbx_strand_id
1 'polypeptide(L)'
;ARFALVFAPLVLLAAAITILGSPPAHPRRPPAGTTALGTFTIPLANAAFRRLLAIFVLNGIAASIPATLVLFFIEDVVRRPDLGPAFLIAYFAAGAAGLPFWVWLARRIGKGRSWLVAMGMSIAAFAWAFLLGPGDVAAYLAICVLSGIGLGADLAIPPSLLADVIDGDEARGAGRHEGAYFGLWSLVTKLNLALAAGIALPLLQAFGYAPGAESSPESLLVLAAVYALLPCALKLAAAGVLAASPFCRSAGQGG
;
A
#
# COMPACT_ATOMS: atom_id res chain seq x y z
N ALA A 1 -5.98 4.77 26.22
CA ALA A 1 -7.36 4.79 26.76
C ALA A 1 -8.23 5.92 26.18
N ARG A 2 -7.86 7.20 26.31
CA ARG A 2 -8.67 8.35 25.84
C ARG A 2 -8.93 8.39 24.33
N PHE A 3 -7.96 7.99 23.50
CA PHE A 3 -8.11 7.96 22.04
C PHE A 3 -9.17 6.94 21.59
N ALA A 4 -9.20 5.75 22.19
CA ALA A 4 -10.16 4.69 21.86
C ALA A 4 -11.61 5.10 22.18
N LEU A 5 -11.81 5.87 23.27
CA LEU A 5 -13.13 6.35 23.68
C LEU A 5 -13.72 7.41 22.75
N VAL A 6 -12.87 8.13 21.99
CA VAL A 6 -13.32 9.11 20.99
C VAL A 6 -13.44 8.46 19.61
N PHE A 7 -12.49 7.58 19.26
CA PHE A 7 -12.45 6.95 17.95
C PHE A 7 -13.58 5.93 17.74
N ALA A 8 -13.90 5.12 18.76
CA ALA A 8 -14.97 4.12 18.67
C ALA A 8 -16.36 4.70 18.35
N PRO A 9 -16.87 5.72 19.08
CA PRO A 9 -18.18 6.30 18.77
C PRO A 9 -18.19 7.01 17.41
N LEU A 10 -17.06 7.61 16.99
CA LEU A 10 -16.96 8.30 15.70
C LEU A 10 -17.00 7.31 14.53
N VAL A 11 -16.34 6.15 14.66
CA VAL A 11 -16.43 5.04 13.71
C VAL A 11 -17.83 4.42 13.70
N LEU A 12 -18.44 4.22 14.87
CA LEU A 12 -19.81 3.69 14.97
C LEU A 12 -20.83 4.64 14.34
N LEU A 13 -20.67 5.96 14.53
CA LEU A 13 -21.53 6.96 13.92
C LEU A 13 -21.35 6.98 12.39
N ALA A 14 -20.11 6.97 11.90
CA ALA A 14 -19.82 6.89 10.47
C ALA A 14 -20.38 5.59 9.86
N ALA A 15 -20.20 4.45 10.54
CA ALA A 15 -20.75 3.17 10.12
C ALA A 15 -22.28 3.18 10.10
N ALA A 16 -22.93 3.73 11.14
CA ALA A 16 -24.38 3.83 11.21
C ALA A 16 -24.95 4.71 10.09
N ILE A 17 -24.35 5.87 9.82
CA ILE A 17 -24.73 6.76 8.70
C ILE A 17 -24.60 6.01 7.37
N THR A 18 -23.51 5.25 7.19
CA THR A 18 -23.25 4.50 5.96
C THR A 18 -24.25 3.36 5.77
N ILE A 19 -24.56 2.60 6.83
CA ILE A 19 -25.51 1.48 6.80
C ILE A 19 -26.94 1.98 6.57
N LEU A 20 -27.35 3.06 7.26
CA LEU A 20 -28.68 3.66 7.11
C LEU A 20 -28.88 4.31 5.74
N GLY A 21 -27.81 4.79 5.10
CA GLY A 21 -27.83 5.32 3.74
C GLY A 21 -27.65 4.28 2.63
N SER A 22 -27.39 3.00 2.96
CA SER A 22 -27.15 1.95 1.97
C SER A 22 -28.46 1.41 1.40
N PRO A 23 -28.59 1.23 0.06
CA PRO A 23 -29.75 0.60 -0.54
C PRO A 23 -29.98 -0.82 0.01
N PRO A 24 -31.23 -1.32 0.06
CA PRO A 24 -31.53 -2.66 0.55
C PRO A 24 -30.75 -3.73 -0.21
N ALA A 25 -30.03 -4.57 0.55
CA ALA A 25 -29.26 -5.67 -0.01
C ALA A 25 -30.21 -6.69 -0.65
N HIS A 26 -30.12 -6.87 -1.97
CA HIS A 26 -30.86 -7.93 -2.65
C HIS A 26 -30.32 -9.30 -2.20
N PRO A 27 -31.17 -10.19 -1.63
CA PRO A 27 -30.74 -11.51 -1.19
C PRO A 27 -30.24 -12.32 -2.39
N ARG A 28 -28.94 -12.64 -2.40
CA ARG A 28 -28.30 -13.42 -3.47
C ARG A 28 -28.27 -14.90 -3.08
N ARG A 29 -28.78 -15.76 -3.96
CA ARG A 29 -28.53 -17.20 -3.88
C ARG A 29 -27.08 -17.47 -4.32
N PRO A 30 -26.27 -18.22 -3.55
CA PRO A 30 -25.03 -18.77 -4.06
C PRO A 30 -25.33 -19.58 -5.33
N PRO A 31 -24.49 -19.51 -6.38
CA PRO A 31 -24.64 -20.40 -7.53
C PRO A 31 -24.65 -21.86 -7.03
N ALA A 32 -25.68 -22.61 -7.38
CA ALA A 32 -25.77 -24.01 -7.00
C ALA A 32 -24.63 -24.79 -7.68
N GLY A 33 -23.80 -25.48 -6.89
CA GLY A 33 -22.79 -26.43 -7.39
C GLY A 33 -21.33 -25.96 -7.41
N THR A 34 -21.00 -24.73 -7.01
CA THR A 34 -19.59 -24.32 -6.84
C THR A 34 -19.09 -24.59 -5.42
N THR A 35 -18.03 -25.37 -5.29
CA THR A 35 -17.31 -25.51 -4.01
C THR A 35 -16.72 -24.16 -3.61
N ALA A 36 -16.73 -23.82 -2.31
CA ALA A 36 -16.21 -22.54 -1.80
C ALA A 36 -14.76 -22.25 -2.24
N LEU A 37 -13.95 -23.30 -2.40
CA LEU A 37 -12.58 -23.23 -2.93
C LEU A 37 -12.55 -22.97 -4.45
N GLY A 38 -13.46 -23.56 -5.22
CA GLY A 38 -13.59 -23.31 -6.65
C GLY A 38 -13.88 -21.84 -6.94
N THR A 39 -14.81 -21.24 -6.20
CA THR A 39 -15.17 -19.81 -6.31
C THR A 39 -14.00 -18.87 -5.99
N PHE A 40 -13.10 -19.27 -5.10
CA PHE A 40 -11.90 -18.48 -4.73
C PHE A 40 -10.85 -18.40 -5.85
N THR A 41 -10.83 -19.37 -6.76
CA THR A 41 -9.86 -19.41 -7.87
C THR A 41 -10.34 -18.71 -9.13
N ILE A 42 -11.64 -18.39 -9.23
CA ILE A 42 -12.25 -17.72 -10.39
C ILE A 42 -11.54 -16.39 -10.73
N PRO A 43 -11.24 -15.49 -9.76
CA PRO A 43 -10.51 -14.25 -10.05
C PRO A 43 -9.14 -14.49 -10.72
N LEU A 44 -8.47 -15.59 -10.39
CA LEU A 44 -7.14 -15.90 -10.93
C LEU A 44 -7.18 -16.32 -12.41
N ALA A 45 -8.33 -16.71 -12.95
CA ALA A 45 -8.48 -16.94 -14.38
C ALA A 45 -8.36 -15.63 -15.18
N ASN A 46 -8.78 -14.50 -14.60
CA ASN A 46 -8.75 -13.19 -15.25
C ASN A 46 -7.31 -12.64 -15.32
N ALA A 47 -6.82 -12.45 -16.55
CA ALA A 47 -5.46 -11.97 -16.79
C ALA A 47 -5.22 -10.52 -16.31
N ALA A 48 -6.25 -9.66 -16.35
CA ALA A 48 -6.16 -8.29 -15.83
C ALA A 48 -6.05 -8.30 -14.31
N PHE A 49 -6.83 -9.16 -13.64
CA PHE A 49 -6.75 -9.34 -12.19
C PHE A 49 -5.40 -9.89 -11.75
N ARG A 50 -4.87 -10.94 -12.39
CA ARG A 50 -3.54 -11.48 -12.06
C ARG A 50 -2.44 -10.43 -12.16
N ARG A 51 -2.47 -9.59 -13.20
CA ARG A 51 -1.52 -8.49 -13.38
C ARG A 51 -1.67 -7.44 -12.29
N LEU A 52 -2.90 -7.01 -12.00
CA LEU A 52 -3.18 -6.05 -10.94
C LEU A 52 -2.74 -6.59 -9.56
N LEU A 53 -3.02 -7.86 -9.29
CA LEU A 53 -2.62 -8.55 -8.06
C LEU A 53 -1.11 -8.59 -7.91
N ALA A 54 -0.36 -8.92 -8.99
CA ALA A 54 1.10 -8.92 -8.96
C ALA A 54 1.68 -7.53 -8.66
N ILE A 55 1.15 -6.47 -9.28
CA ILE A 55 1.57 -5.09 -9.01
C ILE A 55 1.27 -4.73 -7.56
N PHE A 56 0.08 -5.11 -7.06
CA PHE A 56 -0.34 -4.85 -5.69
C PHE A 56 0.49 -5.61 -4.65
N VAL A 57 0.88 -6.86 -4.92
CA VAL A 57 1.81 -7.62 -4.06
C VAL A 57 3.16 -6.92 -3.98
N LEU A 58 3.77 -6.60 -5.12
CA LEU A 58 5.08 -5.95 -5.14
C LEU A 58 5.06 -4.58 -4.42
N ASN A 59 4.08 -3.75 -4.75
CA ASN A 59 3.93 -2.43 -4.14
C ASN A 59 3.54 -2.52 -2.65
N GLY A 60 2.70 -3.49 -2.28
CA GLY A 60 2.26 -3.69 -0.91
C GLY A 60 3.35 -4.21 0.00
N ILE A 61 4.20 -5.13 -0.47
CA ILE A 61 5.42 -5.55 0.26
C ILE A 61 6.36 -4.36 0.41
N ALA A 62 6.59 -3.60 -0.66
CA ALA A 62 7.44 -2.41 -0.63
C ALA A 62 6.95 -1.38 0.40
N ALA A 63 5.65 -1.14 0.51
CA ALA A 63 5.08 -0.22 1.49
C ALA A 63 5.08 -0.80 2.92
N SER A 64 5.01 -2.13 3.06
CA SER A 64 4.97 -2.79 4.37
C SER A 64 6.34 -2.83 5.05
N ILE A 65 7.44 -2.89 4.30
CA ILE A 65 8.80 -2.93 4.86
C ILE A 65 9.10 -1.66 5.70
N PRO A 66 8.92 -0.42 5.19
CA PRO A 66 9.07 0.77 6.01
C PRO A 66 8.10 0.79 7.19
N ALA A 67 6.86 0.34 7.01
CA ALA A 67 5.89 0.31 8.11
C ALA A 67 6.34 -0.59 9.28
N THR A 68 7.05 -1.69 8.99
CA THR A 68 7.63 -2.57 10.01
C THR A 68 8.91 -1.99 10.61
N LEU A 69 9.76 -1.34 9.80
CA LEU A 69 11.10 -0.91 10.20
C LEU A 69 11.20 0.55 10.67
N VAL A 70 10.14 1.34 10.53
CA VAL A 70 10.13 2.78 10.80
C VAL A 70 10.61 3.15 12.21
N LEU A 71 10.19 2.41 13.23
CA LEU A 71 10.58 2.70 14.61
C LEU A 71 12.07 2.43 14.85
N PHE A 72 12.58 1.31 14.33
CA PHE A 72 14.01 0.97 14.37
C PHE A 72 14.85 2.03 13.65
N PHE A 73 14.40 2.49 12.48
CA PHE A 73 15.10 3.53 11.73
C PHE A 73 15.14 4.87 12.49
N ILE A 74 14.04 5.27 13.12
CA ILE A 74 13.97 6.51 13.91
C ILE A 74 14.86 6.45 15.15
N GLU A 75 14.90 5.28 15.81
CA GLU A 75 15.67 5.06 17.03
C GLU A 75 17.17 4.97 16.74
N ASP A 76 17.58 4.13 15.78
CA ASP A 76 19.00 3.79 15.59
C ASP A 76 19.70 4.66 14.53
N VAL A 77 19.00 5.09 13.48
CA VAL A 77 19.58 5.92 12.40
C VAL A 77 19.39 7.40 12.69
N VAL A 78 18.14 7.84 12.88
CA VAL A 78 17.83 9.27 13.11
C VAL A 78 18.22 9.68 14.55
N ARG A 79 18.28 8.73 15.49
CA ARG A 79 18.56 8.94 16.93
C ARG A 79 17.61 9.94 17.59
N ARG A 80 16.33 9.92 17.18
CA ARG A 80 15.27 10.80 17.71
C ARG A 80 13.99 10.04 18.05
N PRO A 81 14.05 9.07 19.00
CA PRO A 81 12.88 8.30 19.41
C PRO A 81 11.76 9.18 20.00
N ASP A 82 12.11 10.35 20.55
CA ASP A 82 11.18 11.34 21.08
C ASP A 82 10.19 11.89 20.03
N LEU A 83 10.61 11.94 18.75
CA LEU A 83 9.80 12.45 17.65
C LEU A 83 9.08 11.36 16.84
N GLY A 84 9.25 10.09 17.19
CA GLY A 84 8.65 8.95 16.47
C GLY A 84 7.15 9.10 16.19
N PRO A 85 6.32 9.39 17.22
CA PRO A 85 4.89 9.62 17.03
C PRO A 85 4.58 10.81 16.11
N ALA A 86 5.38 11.89 16.17
CA ALA A 86 5.16 13.08 15.35
C ALA A 86 5.40 12.79 13.86
N PHE A 87 6.44 12.02 13.53
CA PHE A 87 6.71 11.59 12.15
C PHE A 87 5.59 10.71 11.60
N LEU A 88 5.08 9.76 12.40
CA LEU A 88 3.95 8.91 12.00
C LEU A 88 2.68 9.73 11.78
N ILE A 89 2.37 10.69 12.67
CA ILE A 89 1.23 11.60 12.49
C ILE A 89 1.39 12.39 11.20
N ALA A 90 2.57 12.96 10.94
CA ALA A 90 2.83 13.70 9.70
C ALA A 90 2.66 12.82 8.46
N TYR A 91 3.19 11.59 8.48
CA TYR A 91 3.06 10.63 7.39
C TYR A 91 1.60 10.27 7.09
N PHE A 92 0.82 9.89 8.11
CA PHE A 92 -0.58 9.54 7.93
C PHE A 92 -1.47 10.74 7.59
N ALA A 93 -1.21 11.91 8.18
CA ALA A 93 -1.92 13.15 7.85
C ALA A 93 -1.65 13.57 6.40
N ALA A 94 -0.40 13.46 5.94
CA ALA A 94 -0.02 13.71 4.56
C ALA A 94 -0.68 12.70 3.59
N GLY A 95 -0.81 11.44 3.97
CA GLY A 95 -1.56 10.44 3.18
C GLY A 95 -3.04 10.72 3.09
N ALA A 96 -3.67 11.11 4.19
CA ALA A 96 -5.07 11.53 4.20
C ALA A 96 -5.30 12.78 3.33
N ALA A 97 -4.42 13.78 3.43
CA ALA A 97 -4.46 14.99 2.61
C ALA A 97 -4.11 14.73 1.13
N GLY A 98 -3.24 13.76 0.86
CA GLY A 98 -2.85 13.35 -0.50
C GLY A 98 -3.95 12.58 -1.23
N LEU A 99 -4.84 11.89 -0.51
CA LEU A 99 -5.94 11.12 -1.07
C LEU A 99 -6.80 11.90 -2.10
N PRO A 100 -7.37 13.09 -1.77
CA PRO A 100 -8.14 13.87 -2.73
C PRO A 100 -7.31 14.35 -3.93
N PHE A 101 -6.03 14.68 -3.70
CA PHE A 101 -5.11 15.07 -4.76
C PHE A 101 -4.92 13.94 -5.78
N TRP A 102 -4.68 12.71 -5.33
CA TRP A 102 -4.53 11.55 -6.22
C TRP A 102 -5.82 11.15 -6.91
N VAL A 103 -6.97 11.27 -6.25
CA VAL A 103 -8.27 11.03 -6.88
C VAL A 103 -8.51 12.03 -8.00
N TRP A 104 -8.22 13.32 -7.78
CA TRP A 104 -8.30 14.34 -8.82
C TRP A 104 -7.33 14.05 -9.98
N LEU A 105 -6.08 13.70 -9.67
CA LEU A 105 -5.07 13.40 -10.69
C LEU A 105 -5.42 12.15 -11.49
N ALA A 106 -5.93 11.09 -10.85
CA ALA A 106 -6.40 9.87 -11.49
C ALA A 106 -7.54 10.11 -12.48
N ARG A 107 -8.40 11.10 -12.24
CA ARG A 107 -9.43 11.53 -13.21
C ARG A 107 -8.84 12.28 -14.40
N ARG A 108 -7.71 12.98 -14.23
CA ARG A 108 -7.08 13.80 -15.27
C ARG A 108 -6.17 13.01 -16.20
N ILE A 109 -5.28 12.19 -15.64
CA ILE A 109 -4.26 11.45 -16.42
C ILE A 109 -4.50 9.93 -16.45
N GLY A 110 -5.55 9.45 -15.78
CA GLY A 110 -5.88 8.03 -15.65
C GLY A 110 -5.27 7.39 -14.41
N LYS A 111 -5.97 6.38 -13.87
CA LYS A 111 -5.62 5.66 -12.64
C LYS A 111 -4.20 5.07 -12.70
N GLY A 112 -3.87 4.34 -13.77
CA GLY A 112 -2.56 3.69 -13.92
C GLY A 112 -1.39 4.68 -13.94
N ARG A 113 -1.50 5.79 -14.68
CA ARG A 113 -0.45 6.82 -14.76
C ARG A 113 -0.29 7.57 -13.44
N SER A 114 -1.39 7.91 -12.76
CA SER A 114 -1.32 8.52 -11.43
C SER A 114 -0.60 7.62 -10.43
N TRP A 115 -0.83 6.31 -10.50
CA TRP A 115 -0.16 5.38 -9.61
C TRP A 115 1.35 5.25 -9.93
N LEU A 116 1.74 5.30 -11.20
CA LEU A 116 3.15 5.40 -11.60
C LEU A 116 3.83 6.66 -11.06
N VAL A 117 3.16 7.82 -11.17
CA VAL A 117 3.70 9.08 -10.63
C VAL A 117 3.87 8.98 -9.11
N ALA A 118 2.91 8.40 -8.41
CA ALA A 118 3.01 8.18 -6.97
C ALA A 118 4.16 7.24 -6.60
N MET A 119 4.33 6.12 -7.33
CA MET A 119 5.45 5.20 -7.14
C MET A 119 6.79 5.92 -7.33
N GLY A 120 6.94 6.71 -8.39
CA GLY A 120 8.15 7.49 -8.66
C GLY A 120 8.45 8.50 -7.56
N MET A 121 7.43 9.21 -7.08
CA MET A 121 7.57 10.15 -5.96
C MET A 121 7.98 9.44 -4.67
N SER A 122 7.38 8.28 -4.36
CA SER A 122 7.80 7.46 -3.23
C SER A 122 9.25 6.98 -3.37
N ILE A 123 9.66 6.51 -4.56
CA ILE A 123 11.03 6.07 -4.81
C ILE A 123 12.02 7.23 -4.57
N ALA A 124 11.72 8.43 -5.07
CA ALA A 124 12.57 9.60 -4.84
C ALA A 124 12.70 9.94 -3.34
N ALA A 125 11.58 9.91 -2.60
CA ALA A 125 11.56 10.18 -1.17
C ALA A 125 12.36 9.13 -0.37
N PHE A 126 12.19 7.83 -0.67
CA PHE A 126 12.91 6.76 0.01
C PHE A 126 14.38 6.68 -0.40
N ALA A 127 14.73 6.94 -1.66
CA ALA A 127 16.14 7.03 -2.07
C ALA A 127 16.88 8.13 -1.31
N TRP A 128 16.20 9.25 -1.02
CA TRP A 128 16.74 10.30 -0.16
C TRP A 128 16.88 9.83 1.30
N ALA A 129 15.97 9.00 1.80
CA ALA A 129 16.02 8.42 3.15
C ALA A 129 17.31 7.64 3.43
N PHE A 130 17.94 7.05 2.41
CA PHE A 130 19.21 6.34 2.57
C PHE A 130 20.38 7.26 2.94
N LEU A 131 20.31 8.55 2.61
CA LEU A 131 21.36 9.53 2.88
C LEU A 131 21.22 10.19 4.26
N LEU A 132 20.22 9.83 5.06
CA LEU A 132 19.98 10.43 6.36
C LEU A 132 20.99 9.94 7.40
N GLY A 133 21.40 10.87 8.25
CA GLY A 133 22.21 10.62 9.42
C GLY A 133 21.51 10.97 10.74
N PRO A 134 22.24 10.83 11.86
CA PRO A 134 21.75 11.19 13.17
C PRO A 134 21.39 12.67 13.27
N GLY A 135 20.18 12.98 13.76
CA GLY A 135 19.72 14.35 13.99
C GLY A 135 19.03 15.03 12.81
N ASP A 136 18.91 14.39 11.64
CA ASP A 136 18.29 14.93 10.42
C ASP A 136 16.75 14.97 10.46
N VAL A 137 16.20 15.60 11.50
CA VAL A 137 14.75 15.65 11.78
C VAL A 137 13.95 16.28 10.64
N ALA A 138 14.43 17.41 10.10
CA ALA A 138 13.70 18.13 9.05
C ALA A 138 13.68 17.35 7.73
N ALA A 139 14.80 16.72 7.36
CA ALA A 139 14.87 15.87 6.17
C ALA A 139 13.97 14.64 6.32
N TYR A 140 14.00 13.99 7.48
CA TYR A 140 13.12 12.85 7.74
C TYR A 140 11.63 13.24 7.74
N LEU A 141 11.28 14.39 8.32
CA LEU A 141 9.91 14.92 8.26
C LEU A 141 9.46 15.16 6.82
N ALA A 142 10.31 15.76 5.99
CA ALA A 142 10.02 15.98 4.57
C ALA A 142 9.80 14.64 3.84
N ILE A 143 10.61 13.62 4.12
CA ILE A 143 10.44 12.28 3.58
C ILE A 143 9.12 11.66 4.05
N CYS A 144 8.76 11.79 5.33
CA CYS A 144 7.47 11.32 5.85
C CYS A 144 6.29 12.00 5.15
N VAL A 145 6.36 13.31 4.90
CA VAL A 145 5.30 14.02 4.18
C VAL A 145 5.23 13.56 2.73
N LEU A 146 6.35 13.51 2.00
CA LEU A 146 6.40 13.11 0.60
C LEU A 146 5.95 11.66 0.41
N SER A 147 6.50 10.73 1.19
CA SER A 147 6.09 9.31 1.16
C SER A 147 4.65 9.13 1.61
N GLY A 148 4.20 9.90 2.60
CA GLY A 148 2.82 9.92 3.08
C GLY A 148 1.84 10.34 1.99
N ILE A 149 2.12 11.41 1.24
CA ILE A 149 1.33 11.78 0.06
C ILE A 149 1.25 10.59 -0.90
N GLY A 150 2.37 9.91 -1.18
CA GLY A 150 2.40 8.70 -2.02
C GLY A 150 1.52 7.56 -1.51
N LEU A 151 1.48 7.34 -0.19
CA LEU A 151 0.58 6.37 0.45
C LEU A 151 -0.89 6.64 0.11
N GLY A 152 -1.30 7.91 0.03
CA GLY A 152 -2.66 8.27 -0.40
C GLY A 152 -3.01 7.67 -1.76
N ALA A 153 -2.08 7.66 -2.71
CA ALA A 153 -2.30 7.04 -4.02
C ALA A 153 -2.42 5.51 -3.90
N ASP A 154 -1.53 4.90 -3.10
CA ASP A 154 -1.50 3.45 -2.85
C ASP A 154 -2.78 2.94 -2.17
N LEU A 155 -3.50 3.82 -1.43
CA LEU A 155 -4.78 3.50 -0.80
C LEU A 155 -5.99 3.74 -1.74
N ALA A 156 -5.97 4.77 -2.58
CA ALA A 156 -7.10 5.11 -3.44
C ALA A 156 -7.13 4.34 -4.77
N ILE A 157 -5.98 4.22 -5.44
CA ILE A 157 -5.93 3.79 -6.84
C ILE A 157 -6.13 2.28 -7.00
N PRO A 158 -5.45 1.41 -6.23
CA PRO A 158 -5.59 -0.05 -6.36
C PRO A 158 -7.03 -0.57 -6.21
N PRO A 159 -7.82 -0.21 -5.17
CA PRO A 159 -9.20 -0.66 -5.08
C PRO A 159 -10.08 -0.11 -6.21
N SER A 160 -9.76 1.08 -6.73
CA SER A 160 -10.46 1.66 -7.87
C SER A 160 -10.15 0.92 -9.19
N LEU A 161 -8.92 0.44 -9.39
CA LEU A 161 -8.57 -0.43 -10.51
C LEU A 161 -9.16 -1.83 -10.36
N LEU A 162 -9.25 -2.34 -9.13
CA LEU A 162 -9.88 -3.62 -8.84
C LEU A 162 -11.36 -3.59 -9.21
N ALA A 163 -12.07 -2.52 -8.84
CA ALA A 163 -13.45 -2.32 -9.24
C ALA A 163 -13.62 -2.35 -10.77
N ASP A 164 -12.79 -1.63 -11.53
CA ASP A 164 -12.84 -1.64 -13.01
C ASP A 164 -12.61 -3.07 -13.58
N VAL A 165 -11.73 -3.86 -12.95
CA VAL A 165 -11.47 -5.24 -13.36
C VAL A 165 -12.67 -6.13 -13.08
N ILE A 166 -13.33 -5.96 -11.94
CA ILE A 166 -14.55 -6.70 -11.58
C ILE A 166 -15.69 -6.34 -12.54
N ASP A 167 -15.94 -5.05 -12.78
CA ASP A 167 -16.97 -4.57 -13.69
C ASP A 167 -16.73 -5.10 -15.12
N GLY A 168 -15.47 -5.09 -15.57
CA GLY A 168 -15.09 -5.65 -16.87
C GLY A 168 -15.21 -7.17 -16.96
N ASP A 169 -15.17 -7.90 -15.85
CA ASP A 169 -15.42 -9.34 -15.79
C ASP A 169 -16.93 -9.64 -15.83
N GLU A 170 -17.72 -8.87 -15.08
CA GLU A 170 -19.19 -8.94 -15.09
C GLU A 170 -19.77 -8.65 -16.48
N ALA A 171 -19.25 -7.62 -17.16
CA ALA A 171 -19.66 -7.25 -18.53
C ALA A 171 -19.39 -8.35 -19.57
N ARG A 172 -18.43 -9.25 -19.31
CA ARG A 172 -18.13 -10.41 -20.17
C ARG A 172 -18.99 -11.64 -19.86
N GLY A 173 -19.94 -11.52 -18.94
CA GLY A 173 -20.84 -12.61 -18.56
C GLY A 173 -20.23 -13.59 -17.57
N ALA A 174 -19.10 -13.27 -16.93
CA ALA A 174 -18.45 -14.13 -15.94
C ALA A 174 -19.26 -14.26 -14.63
N GLY A 175 -20.36 -13.50 -14.46
CA GLY A 175 -21.16 -13.49 -13.24
C GLY A 175 -20.56 -12.63 -12.12
N ARG A 176 -21.36 -12.36 -11.09
CA ARG A 176 -20.99 -11.43 -10.01
C ARG A 176 -20.15 -12.10 -8.93
N HIS A 177 -18.83 -12.09 -9.10
CA HIS A 177 -17.86 -12.72 -8.20
C HIS A 177 -17.14 -11.75 -7.25
N GLU A 178 -17.67 -10.53 -7.04
CA GLU A 178 -17.11 -9.46 -6.20
C GLU A 178 -16.50 -9.97 -4.88
N GLY A 179 -17.20 -10.84 -4.15
CA GLY A 179 -16.75 -11.37 -2.87
C GLY A 179 -15.46 -12.19 -2.95
N ALA A 180 -15.25 -12.95 -4.03
CA ALA A 180 -14.01 -13.71 -4.24
C ALA A 180 -12.83 -12.78 -4.56
N TYR A 181 -13.06 -11.77 -5.40
CA TYR A 181 -12.07 -10.74 -5.74
C TYR A 181 -11.62 -9.96 -4.48
N PHE A 182 -12.56 -9.44 -3.69
CA PHE A 182 -12.25 -8.72 -2.44
C PHE A 182 -11.67 -9.63 -1.35
N GLY A 183 -12.11 -10.89 -1.27
CA GLY A 183 -11.58 -11.89 -0.35
C GLY A 183 -10.09 -12.17 -0.61
N LEU A 184 -9.73 -12.45 -1.86
CA LEU A 184 -8.35 -12.67 -2.26
C LEU A 184 -7.49 -11.40 -2.11
N TRP A 185 -8.04 -10.23 -2.45
CA TRP A 185 -7.38 -8.94 -2.24
C TRP A 185 -7.03 -8.69 -0.76
N SER A 186 -7.97 -8.97 0.13
CA SER A 186 -7.77 -8.83 1.59
C SER A 186 -6.76 -9.84 2.13
N LEU A 187 -6.79 -11.08 1.63
CA LEU A 187 -5.80 -12.11 1.96
C LEU A 187 -4.38 -11.65 1.57
N VAL A 188 -4.22 -11.16 0.35
CA VAL A 188 -2.94 -10.65 -0.16
C VAL A 188 -2.47 -9.44 0.64
N THR A 189 -3.37 -8.54 1.04
CA THR A 189 -3.01 -7.39 1.89
C THR A 189 -2.36 -7.84 3.20
N LYS A 190 -2.93 -8.86 3.85
CA LYS A 190 -2.36 -9.43 5.09
C LYS A 190 -1.06 -10.18 4.83
N LEU A 191 -1.00 -10.92 3.72
CA LEU A 191 0.20 -11.66 3.32
C LEU A 191 1.38 -10.71 3.05
N ASN A 192 1.16 -9.56 2.42
CA ASN A 192 2.20 -8.57 2.16
C ASN A 192 2.89 -8.11 3.45
N LEU A 193 2.11 -7.87 4.51
CA LEU A 193 2.67 -7.46 5.80
C LEU A 193 3.48 -8.60 6.44
N ALA A 194 2.97 -9.83 6.39
CA ALA A 194 3.68 -11.01 6.89
C ALA A 194 4.98 -11.29 6.12
N LEU A 195 4.94 -11.18 4.78
CA LEU A 195 6.10 -11.35 3.92
C LEU A 195 7.12 -10.22 4.14
N ALA A 196 6.69 -8.98 4.28
CA ALA A 196 7.58 -7.86 4.56
C ALA A 196 8.33 -8.07 5.88
N ALA A 197 7.63 -8.41 6.97
CA ALA A 197 8.28 -8.71 8.25
C ALA A 197 9.17 -9.97 8.14
N GLY A 198 8.69 -11.02 7.47
CA GLY A 198 9.40 -12.29 7.29
C GLY A 198 10.63 -12.21 6.38
N ILE A 199 10.74 -11.19 5.53
CA ILE A 199 11.93 -10.94 4.71
C ILE A 199 12.84 -9.93 5.44
N ALA A 200 12.29 -8.82 5.90
CA ALA A 200 13.07 -7.71 6.44
C ALA A 200 13.82 -8.10 7.73
N LEU A 201 13.13 -8.69 8.72
CA LEU A 201 13.76 -8.97 10.02
C LEU A 201 14.84 -10.06 9.93
N PRO A 202 14.63 -11.21 9.26
CA PRO A 202 15.69 -12.20 9.12
C PRO A 202 16.87 -11.70 8.29
N LEU A 203 16.61 -10.87 7.27
CA LEU A 203 17.67 -10.24 6.48
C LEU A 203 18.54 -9.35 7.38
N LEU A 204 17.92 -8.51 8.22
CA LEU A 204 18.65 -7.68 9.18
C LEU A 204 19.47 -8.51 10.18
N GLN A 205 18.88 -9.59 10.72
CA GLN A 205 19.58 -10.49 11.64
C GLN A 205 20.77 -11.20 10.97
N ALA A 206 20.63 -11.62 9.71
CA ALA A 206 21.71 -12.25 8.95
C ALA A 206 22.92 -11.32 8.75
N PHE A 207 22.68 -10.00 8.71
CA PHE A 207 23.70 -8.96 8.66
C PHE A 207 24.06 -8.36 10.04
N GLY A 208 23.72 -9.08 11.11
CA GLY A 208 24.14 -8.75 12.48
C GLY A 208 23.45 -7.54 13.10
N TYR A 209 22.36 -7.03 12.52
CA TYR A 209 21.56 -5.98 13.15
C TYR A 209 20.62 -6.59 14.21
N ALA A 210 20.75 -6.10 15.45
CA ALA A 210 19.90 -6.45 16.56
C ALA A 210 19.36 -5.15 17.22
N PRO A 211 18.03 -4.93 17.19
CA PRO A 211 17.44 -3.75 17.82
C PRO A 211 17.85 -3.61 19.30
N GLY A 212 18.29 -2.41 19.69
CA GLY A 212 18.66 -2.10 21.08
C GLY A 212 20.01 -2.64 21.56
N ALA A 213 20.78 -3.30 20.70
CA ALA A 213 22.19 -3.63 20.96
C ALA A 213 23.11 -2.55 20.37
N GLU A 214 24.38 -2.50 20.83
CA GLU A 214 25.39 -1.66 20.17
C GLU A 214 25.53 -2.06 18.70
N SER A 215 24.97 -1.22 17.82
CA SER A 215 24.94 -1.48 16.40
C SER A 215 26.21 -0.96 15.75
N SER A 216 26.90 -1.84 15.02
CA SER A 216 28.04 -1.44 14.20
C SER A 216 27.59 -0.47 13.08
N PRO A 217 28.48 0.40 12.57
CA PRO A 217 28.16 1.26 11.42
C PRO A 217 27.67 0.48 10.19
N GLU A 218 28.18 -0.74 10.00
CA GLU A 218 27.76 -1.64 8.92
C GLU A 218 26.31 -2.12 9.12
N SER A 219 25.95 -2.54 10.34
CA SER A 219 24.59 -2.97 10.67
C SER A 219 23.55 -1.84 10.51
N LEU A 220 23.92 -0.59 10.83
CA LEU A 220 23.08 0.59 10.59
C LEU A 220 22.93 0.89 9.10
N LEU A 221 23.99 0.73 8.31
CA LEU A 221 23.94 0.88 6.86
C LEU A 221 22.99 -0.15 6.23
N VAL A 222 23.04 -1.40 6.70
CA VAL A 222 22.12 -2.44 6.25
C VAL A 222 20.68 -2.12 6.65
N LEU A 223 20.43 -1.63 7.87
CA LEU A 223 19.11 -1.15 8.27
C LEU A 223 18.61 -0.05 7.33
N ALA A 224 19.44 0.96 7.05
CA ALA A 224 19.08 2.03 6.13
C ALA A 224 18.83 1.50 4.70
N ALA A 225 19.65 0.57 4.21
CA ALA A 225 19.48 -0.04 2.89
C ALA A 225 18.19 -0.86 2.77
N VAL A 226 17.88 -1.68 3.78
CA VAL A 226 16.64 -2.49 3.81
C VAL A 226 15.41 -1.60 3.99
N TYR A 227 15.52 -0.52 4.78
CA TYR A 227 14.44 0.45 4.96
C TYR A 227 14.17 1.30 3.71
N ALA A 228 15.22 1.74 3.01
CA ALA A 228 15.11 2.70 1.92
C ALA A 228 15.20 2.07 0.52
N LEU A 229 16.24 1.28 0.26
CA LEU A 229 16.57 0.81 -1.09
C LEU A 229 15.75 -0.41 -1.51
N LEU A 230 15.49 -1.36 -0.59
CA LEU A 230 14.72 -2.56 -0.91
C LEU A 230 13.27 -2.20 -1.33
N PRO A 231 12.53 -1.33 -0.62
CA PRO A 231 11.25 -0.80 -1.09
C PRO A 231 11.33 -0.10 -2.44
N CYS A 232 12.40 0.66 -2.70
CA CYS A 232 12.59 1.33 -3.99
C CYS A 232 12.71 0.31 -5.13
N ALA A 233 13.52 -0.74 -4.96
CA ALA A 233 13.69 -1.79 -5.95
C ALA A 233 12.36 -2.51 -6.23
N LEU A 234 11.58 -2.83 -5.19
CA LEU A 234 10.27 -3.45 -5.33
C LEU A 234 9.23 -2.52 -5.99
N LYS A 235 9.21 -1.23 -5.63
CA LYS A 235 8.36 -0.22 -6.29
C LYS A 235 8.76 0.00 -7.75
N LEU A 236 10.05 -0.04 -8.09
CA LEU A 236 10.52 0.03 -9.48
C LEU A 236 10.05 -1.18 -10.29
N ALA A 237 10.13 -2.39 -9.72
CA ALA A 237 9.58 -3.58 -10.36
C ALA A 237 8.07 -3.46 -10.55
N ALA A 238 7.33 -3.02 -9.53
CA ALA A 238 5.89 -2.79 -9.62
C ALA A 238 5.55 -1.75 -10.70
N ALA A 239 6.31 -0.66 -10.76
CA ALA A 239 6.15 0.40 -11.76
C ALA A 239 6.43 -0.12 -13.18
N GLY A 240 7.48 -0.94 -13.37
CA GLY A 240 7.76 -1.57 -14.66
C GLY A 240 6.62 -2.46 -15.15
N VAL A 241 6.08 -3.30 -14.24
CA VAL A 241 4.91 -4.15 -14.55
C VAL A 241 3.67 -3.30 -14.85
N LEU A 242 3.43 -2.24 -14.08
CA LEU A 242 2.30 -1.32 -14.28
C LEU A 242 2.40 -0.53 -15.58
N ALA A 243 3.60 -0.07 -15.96
CA ALA A 243 3.85 0.63 -17.22
C ALA A 243 3.63 -0.29 -18.42
N ALA A 244 4.04 -1.55 -18.31
CA ALA A 244 3.79 -2.57 -19.34
C ALA A 244 2.32 -3.06 -19.35
N SER A 245 1.54 -2.77 -18.32
CA SER A 245 0.14 -3.22 -18.21
C SER A 245 -0.81 -2.40 -19.11
N PRO A 246 -2.00 -2.95 -19.45
CA PRO A 246 -3.01 -2.19 -20.18
C PRO A 246 -3.57 -0.99 -19.40
N PHE A 247 -3.40 -0.96 -18.06
CA PHE A 247 -3.91 0.11 -17.20
C PHE A 247 -3.29 1.49 -17.49
N CYS A 248 -2.11 1.54 -18.09
CA CYS A 248 -1.45 2.79 -18.51
C CYS A 248 -1.72 3.20 -19.97
N ARG A 249 -2.28 2.30 -20.79
CA ARG A 249 -2.49 2.50 -22.24
C ARG A 249 -3.87 3.05 -22.60
N SER A 250 -4.84 2.96 -21.69
CA SER A 250 -6.26 3.27 -21.95
C SER A 250 -6.60 4.76 -22.21
N ALA A 251 -5.65 5.70 -22.13
CA ALA A 251 -5.94 7.13 -22.32
C ALA A 251 -5.78 7.61 -23.79
N GLY A 252 -5.58 6.69 -24.76
CA GLY A 252 -5.24 7.05 -26.14
C GLY A 252 -6.22 6.60 -27.23
N GLN A 253 -7.40 6.04 -26.90
CA GLN A 253 -8.41 5.64 -27.88
C GLN A 253 -9.79 6.17 -27.46
N GLY A 254 -10.06 7.41 -27.83
CA GLY A 254 -11.30 8.10 -27.49
C GLY A 254 -11.37 9.50 -28.10
N GLY A 255 -10.88 9.64 -29.34
CA GLY A 255 -11.03 10.81 -30.21
C GLY A 255 -11.49 10.34 -31.56
#